data_AF-A0A517QE48-F1
#
_entry.id   AF-A0A517QE48-F1
#
_cell.length_a   1.000
_cell.length_b   1.000
_cell.length_c   1.000
_cell.angle_alpha   90.00
_cell.angle_beta   90.00
_cell.angle_gamma   90.00
#
_symmetry.space_group_name_H-M   'P 1'
#
loop_
_entity.id
_entity.type
_entity.pdbx_description
1 polymer ?
#
loop_
_entity_poly.entity_id
_entity_poly.type
_entity_poly.pdbx_seq_one_letter_code
_entity_poly.pdbx_strand_id
1 'polypeptide(L)'
;MLKVNVGMSRKISRDYNSTGFSVNLEGEILVNLDDPEAIVERVKEFYDLAEESLAQQIERYEGDSAIAQRDMNHTGQNGGSPSVLDHSRIPPNSATARNGNGHSRLPNGESQSPATNKQIQFLLSLGKRQGLNKPQLENRIAEILGRVVDVYELTKAEAGKILDHLTENNNGKQSARR
;
A
#
# COMPACT_ATOMS: atom_id res chain seq x y z
N MET A 1 38.31 -19.47 -13.78
CA MET A 1 37.43 -18.45 -13.16
C MET A 1 36.04 -18.62 -13.73
N LEU A 2 35.04 -18.83 -12.88
CA LEU A 2 33.66 -19.08 -13.31
C LEU A 2 32.86 -17.79 -13.14
N LYS A 3 32.08 -17.41 -14.16
CA LYS A 3 31.14 -16.29 -14.07
C LYS A 3 29.77 -16.81 -13.66
N VAL A 4 29.14 -16.12 -12.72
CA VAL A 4 27.79 -16.42 -12.27
C VAL A 4 26.87 -15.24 -12.53
N ASN A 5 25.68 -15.56 -13.00
CA ASN A 5 24.59 -14.60 -13.19
C ASN A 5 23.35 -15.19 -12.51
N VAL A 6 22.83 -14.48 -11.51
CA VAL A 6 21.63 -14.87 -10.76
C VAL A 6 20.57 -13.79 -10.96
N GLY A 7 19.48 -14.17 -11.61
CA GLY A 7 18.28 -13.36 -11.76
C GLY A 7 17.16 -13.89 -10.88
N MET A 8 16.58 -13.04 -10.03
CA MET A 8 15.35 -13.33 -9.28
C MET A 8 14.27 -12.32 -9.64
N SER A 9 13.03 -12.80 -9.78
CA SER A 9 11.89 -11.92 -9.96
C SER A 9 10.70 -12.39 -9.13
N ARG A 10 9.94 -11.44 -8.59
CA ARG A 10 8.74 -11.70 -7.78
C ARG A 10 7.67 -10.69 -8.14
N LYS A 11 6.46 -11.17 -8.38
CA LYS A 11 5.28 -10.31 -8.59
C LYS A 11 4.49 -10.26 -7.30
N ILE A 12 4.14 -9.05 -6.89
CA ILE A 12 3.27 -8.81 -5.74
C ILE A 12 2.00 -8.18 -6.26
N SER A 13 0.89 -8.86 -6.02
CA SER A 13 -0.45 -8.38 -6.40
C SER A 13 -1.13 -7.81 -5.16
N ARG A 14 -1.51 -6.53 -5.21
CA ARG A 14 -2.21 -5.83 -4.14
C ARG A 14 -3.19 -4.83 -4.73
N ASP A 15 -4.41 -4.80 -4.21
CA ASP A 15 -5.44 -3.83 -4.62
C ASP A 15 -5.65 -3.74 -6.15
N TYR A 16 -5.70 -4.90 -6.83
CA TYR A 16 -5.82 -5.03 -8.30
C TYR A 16 -4.66 -4.45 -9.13
N ASN A 17 -3.61 -3.97 -8.48
CA ASN A 17 -2.34 -3.61 -9.11
C ASN A 17 -1.31 -4.71 -8.85
N SER A 18 -0.56 -5.09 -9.88
CA SER A 18 0.55 -6.04 -9.74
C SER A 18 1.85 -5.32 -10.02
N THR A 19 2.72 -5.29 -9.02
CA THR A 19 4.07 -4.72 -9.14
C THR A 19 5.07 -5.87 -9.25
N GLY A 20 5.85 -5.84 -10.32
CA GLY A 20 6.94 -6.80 -10.54
C GLY A 20 8.25 -6.23 -10.01
N PHE A 21 8.97 -7.02 -9.23
CA PHE A 21 10.32 -6.73 -8.78
C PHE A 21 11.26 -7.74 -9.42
N SER A 22 12.44 -7.28 -9.82
CA SER A 22 13.49 -8.12 -10.38
C SER A 22 14.85 -7.63 -9.94
N VAL A 23 15.71 -8.55 -9.53
CA VAL A 23 17.11 -8.30 -9.18
C VAL A 23 17.97 -9.21 -10.04
N ASN A 24 19.05 -8.67 -10.59
CA ASN A 24 20.04 -9.41 -11.34
C ASN A 24 21.42 -9.15 -10.75
N LEU A 25 22.08 -10.20 -10.29
CA LEU A 25 23.44 -10.15 -9.75
C LEU A 25 24.39 -10.86 -10.71
N GLU A 26 25.50 -10.21 -11.02
CA GLU A 26 26.61 -10.81 -11.75
C GLU A 26 27.84 -10.81 -10.85
N GLY A 27 28.56 -11.92 -10.83
CA GLY A 27 29.74 -12.05 -10.00
C GLY A 27 30.69 -13.13 -10.51
N GLU A 28 31.91 -13.09 -9.99
CA GLU A 28 32.95 -14.04 -10.34
C GLU A 28 33.20 -14.97 -9.16
N ILE A 29 33.17 -16.27 -9.45
CA ILE A 29 33.44 -17.32 -8.49
C ILE A 29 34.93 -17.71 -8.60
N LEU A 30 35.65 -17.44 -7.52
CA LEU A 30 37.09 -17.70 -7.37
C LEU A 30 37.39 -19.01 -6.63
N VAL A 31 36.53 -20.03 -6.79
CA VAL A 31 36.81 -21.38 -6.25
C VAL A 31 37.40 -22.30 -7.33
N ASN A 32 38.10 -23.33 -6.86
CA ASN A 32 38.65 -24.38 -7.73
C ASN A 32 37.51 -25.13 -8.42
N LEU A 33 37.66 -25.38 -9.72
CA LEU A 33 36.63 -26.05 -10.53
C LEU A 33 36.47 -27.54 -10.18
N ASP A 34 37.47 -28.13 -9.51
CA ASP A 34 37.46 -29.52 -9.09
C ASP A 34 36.68 -29.77 -7.79
N ASP A 35 36.23 -28.69 -7.12
CA ASP A 35 35.42 -28.75 -5.91
C ASP A 35 33.98 -28.30 -6.21
N PRO A 36 33.08 -29.24 -6.60
CA PRO A 36 31.70 -28.91 -6.93
C PRO A 36 30.91 -28.42 -5.70
N GLU A 37 31.26 -28.85 -4.48
CA GLU A 37 30.57 -28.43 -3.26
C GLU A 37 30.83 -26.95 -2.98
N ALA A 38 32.10 -26.51 -3.10
CA ALA A 38 32.46 -25.10 -2.94
C ALA A 38 31.81 -24.19 -4.00
N ILE A 39 31.63 -24.67 -5.24
CA ILE A 39 30.90 -23.93 -6.28
C ILE A 39 29.44 -23.77 -5.87
N VAL A 40 28.77 -24.85 -5.46
CA VAL A 40 27.35 -24.81 -5.06
C VAL A 40 27.14 -23.89 -3.85
N GLU A 41 28.03 -23.95 -2.85
CA GLU A 41 27.99 -23.04 -1.71
C GLU A 41 28.10 -21.59 -2.17
N ARG A 42 29.04 -21.29 -3.07
CA ARG A 42 29.20 -19.92 -3.57
C ARG A 42 28.02 -19.43 -4.39
N VAL A 43 27.42 -20.30 -5.22
CA VAL A 43 26.19 -20.00 -5.96
C VAL A 43 25.04 -19.72 -4.99
N LYS A 44 24.92 -20.50 -3.92
CA LYS A 44 23.89 -20.31 -2.90
C LYS A 44 24.00 -18.93 -2.25
N GLU A 45 25.20 -18.48 -1.91
CA GLU A 45 25.41 -17.12 -1.37
C GLU A 45 24.89 -16.02 -2.33
N PHE A 46 25.06 -16.18 -3.65
CA PHE A 46 24.50 -15.24 -4.62
C PHE A 46 22.96 -15.26 -4.65
N TYR A 47 22.34 -16.43 -4.45
CA TYR A 47 20.88 -16.54 -4.33
C TYR A 47 20.36 -15.90 -3.05
N ASP A 48 21.01 -16.17 -1.91
CA ASP A 48 20.63 -15.59 -0.62
C ASP A 48 20.73 -14.05 -0.68
N LEU A 49 21.80 -13.52 -1.28
CA LEU A 49 21.98 -12.08 -1.49
C LEU A 49 20.93 -11.49 -2.46
N ALA A 50 20.61 -12.19 -3.54
CA ALA A 50 19.58 -11.77 -4.49
C ALA A 50 18.20 -11.72 -3.84
N GLU A 51 17.87 -12.72 -3.02
CA GLU A 51 16.61 -12.79 -2.27
C GLU A 51 16.52 -11.66 -1.24
N GLU A 52 17.57 -11.43 -0.45
CA GLU A 52 17.60 -10.34 0.52
C GLU A 52 17.44 -8.98 -0.17
N SER A 53 18.18 -8.75 -1.25
CA SER A 53 18.11 -7.52 -2.03
C SER A 53 16.71 -7.29 -2.61
N LEU A 54 16.08 -8.36 -3.11
CA LEU A 54 14.72 -8.32 -3.64
C LEU A 54 13.71 -8.01 -2.53
N ALA A 55 13.84 -8.65 -1.37
CA ALA A 55 12.99 -8.42 -0.21
C ALA A 55 13.09 -6.97 0.29
N GLN A 56 14.30 -6.40 0.37
CA GLN A 56 14.50 -5.00 0.74
C GLN A 56 13.85 -4.03 -0.26
N GLN A 57 13.92 -4.31 -1.56
CA GLN A 57 13.24 -3.48 -2.58
C GLN A 57 11.72 -3.51 -2.43
N ILE A 58 11.17 -4.70 -2.16
CA ILE A 58 9.75 -4.89 -1.90
C ILE A 58 9.34 -4.11 -0.65
N GLU A 59 10.07 -4.27 0.45
CA GLU A 59 9.77 -3.61 1.72
C GLU A 59 9.81 -2.08 1.59
N ARG A 60 10.83 -1.55 0.92
CA ARG A 60 10.92 -0.11 0.61
C ARG A 60 9.74 0.36 -0.22
N TYR A 61 9.34 -0.39 -1.25
CA TYR A 61 8.19 -0.03 -2.07
C TYR A 61 6.88 -0.02 -1.26
N GLU A 62 6.70 -0.99 -0.36
CA GLU A 62 5.56 -1.02 0.55
C GLU A 62 5.60 0.14 1.56
N GLY A 63 6.78 0.52 2.04
CA GLY A 63 7.01 1.67 2.91
C GLY A 63 6.77 3.02 2.23
N ASP A 64 7.32 3.22 1.02
CA ASP A 64 7.18 4.45 0.24
C ASP A 64 5.75 4.64 -0.27
N SER A 65 5.05 3.56 -0.63
CA SER A 65 3.62 3.61 -0.95
C SER A 65 2.78 4.10 0.25
N ALA A 66 3.25 3.90 1.48
CA ALA A 66 2.61 4.43 2.69
C ALA A 66 2.96 5.90 2.98
N ILE A 67 4.11 6.40 2.49
CA ILE A 67 4.56 7.79 2.68
C ILE A 67 4.07 8.71 1.55
N ALA A 68 4.05 8.24 0.29
CA ALA A 68 3.55 9.02 -0.85
C ALA A 68 2.05 9.36 -0.73
N GLN A 69 1.28 8.61 0.07
CA GLN A 69 -0.10 8.97 0.43
C GLN A 69 -0.20 10.11 1.46
N ARG A 70 0.88 10.47 2.17
CA ARG A 70 0.89 11.62 3.09
C ARG A 70 1.13 12.95 2.39
N ASP A 71 1.92 13.00 1.32
CA ASP A 71 2.28 14.27 0.65
C ASP A 71 1.23 14.77 -0.36
N MET A 72 0.28 13.93 -0.77
CA MET A 72 -0.81 14.35 -1.67
C MET A 72 -1.94 15.13 -0.97
N ASN A 73 -1.86 15.35 0.35
CA ASN A 73 -2.88 16.07 1.13
C ASN A 73 -2.47 17.51 1.56
N HIS A 74 -1.39 18.07 1.00
CA HIS A 74 -0.99 19.47 1.24
C HIS A 74 -0.99 20.33 -0.04
N THR A 75 -2.11 20.38 -0.75
CA THR A 75 -2.43 21.47 -1.68
C THR A 75 -3.83 21.98 -1.41
N GLY A 76 -3.96 22.85 -0.41
CA GLY A 76 -5.25 23.42 -0.06
C GLY A 76 -5.13 24.55 0.94
N GLN A 77 -4.56 25.68 0.54
CA GLN A 77 -4.82 26.95 1.22
C GLN A 77 -4.92 28.10 0.23
N ASN A 78 -6.09 28.74 0.30
CA ASN A 78 -6.61 29.85 -0.51
C ASN A 78 -5.80 31.14 -0.42
N GLY A 79 -5.86 31.95 -1.48
CA GLY A 79 -5.76 33.41 -1.35
C GLY A 79 -5.50 34.20 -2.64
N GLY A 80 -6.55 34.83 -3.18
CA GLY A 80 -6.43 36.16 -3.83
C GLY A 80 -6.46 36.24 -5.36
N SER A 81 -7.56 36.76 -5.91
CA SER A 81 -7.56 37.50 -7.19
C SER A 81 -6.91 38.89 -6.96
N PRO A 82 -6.28 39.54 -7.97
CA PRO A 82 -7.04 40.21 -9.04
C PRO A 82 -6.43 40.09 -10.47
N SER A 83 -7.28 40.44 -11.44
CA SER A 83 -7.06 40.99 -12.81
C SER A 83 -5.60 41.26 -13.24
N VAL A 84 -5.18 41.03 -14.50
CA VAL A 84 -5.17 42.04 -15.58
C VAL A 84 -4.56 41.41 -16.89
N LEU A 85 -5.19 41.68 -18.06
CA LEU A 85 -4.69 41.72 -19.47
C LEU A 85 -4.10 40.43 -20.11
N ASP A 86 -4.72 39.87 -21.16
CA ASP A 86 -4.67 40.29 -22.58
C ASP A 86 -3.31 40.05 -23.27
N HIS A 87 -3.20 38.98 -24.06
CA HIS A 87 -2.82 39.01 -25.48
C HIS A 87 -2.79 37.60 -26.10
N SER A 88 -3.80 37.32 -26.92
CA SER A 88 -3.69 36.81 -28.29
C SER A 88 -2.51 35.88 -28.66
N ARG A 89 -2.83 34.63 -29.04
CA ARG A 89 -2.62 34.08 -30.42
C ARG A 89 -2.91 32.56 -30.49
N ILE A 90 -4.05 32.25 -31.11
CA ILE A 90 -4.38 31.01 -31.86
C ILE A 90 -3.72 31.18 -33.28
N PRO A 91 -3.50 30.20 -34.21
CA PRO A 91 -3.97 28.79 -34.38
C PRO A 91 -2.90 27.82 -34.98
N PRO A 92 -3.22 26.70 -35.68
CA PRO A 92 -4.10 25.56 -35.33
C PRO A 92 -3.42 24.19 -35.65
N ASN A 93 -3.83 23.09 -34.99
CA ASN A 93 -4.20 21.83 -35.66
C ASN A 93 -4.35 20.69 -34.65
N SER A 94 -5.51 20.05 -34.69
CA SER A 94 -5.70 18.59 -34.78
C SER A 94 -6.96 18.18 -34.04
N ALA A 95 -7.90 17.68 -34.82
CA ALA A 95 -9.17 17.14 -34.39
C ALA A 95 -9.00 15.84 -33.58
N THR A 96 -9.87 15.60 -32.59
CA THR A 96 -10.92 14.55 -32.62
C THR A 96 -11.33 14.08 -31.22
N ALA A 97 -12.66 13.96 -31.05
CA ALA A 97 -13.37 12.97 -30.24
C ALA A 97 -13.16 12.94 -28.71
N ARG A 98 -14.01 13.71 -28.04
CA ARG A 98 -14.68 13.38 -26.76
C ARG A 98 -15.18 11.93 -26.77
N ASN A 99 -14.79 11.13 -25.78
CA ASN A 99 -15.58 9.98 -25.35
C ASN A 99 -15.62 9.93 -23.82
N GLY A 100 -16.84 10.04 -23.29
CA GLY A 100 -17.13 10.14 -21.87
C GLY A 100 -17.06 8.80 -21.16
N ASN A 101 -16.59 8.81 -19.91
CA ASN A 101 -16.74 7.69 -19.00
C ASN A 101 -17.71 8.10 -17.89
N GLY A 102 -18.98 7.72 -18.08
CA GLY A 102 -20.07 8.00 -17.17
C GLY A 102 -19.88 7.28 -15.83
N HIS A 103 -19.99 8.06 -14.76
CA HIS A 103 -20.25 7.56 -13.41
C HIS A 103 -21.57 6.80 -13.38
N SER A 104 -21.49 5.48 -13.55
CA SER A 104 -22.59 4.59 -13.19
C SER A 104 -22.56 4.38 -11.68
N ARG A 105 -23.37 5.17 -10.97
CA ARG A 105 -23.85 4.85 -9.62
C ARG A 105 -24.65 3.56 -9.73
N LEU A 106 -24.14 2.45 -9.22
CA LEU A 106 -24.93 1.26 -8.96
C LEU A 106 -25.17 1.14 -7.45
N PRO A 107 -26.44 1.12 -7.00
CA PRO A 107 -26.82 0.81 -5.64
C PRO A 107 -26.97 -0.72 -5.46
N ASN A 108 -26.79 -1.17 -4.21
CA ASN A 108 -27.16 -2.48 -3.65
C ASN A 108 -26.31 -3.72 -4.01
N GLY A 109 -25.64 -4.24 -2.97
CA GLY A 109 -25.02 -5.57 -2.92
C GLY A 109 -23.92 -5.72 -1.85
N GLU A 110 -23.50 -4.61 -1.21
CA GLU A 110 -22.21 -4.51 -0.50
C GLU A 110 -22.17 -5.02 0.96
N SER A 111 -23.17 -5.78 1.41
CA SER A 111 -23.29 -6.14 2.84
C SER A 111 -22.56 -7.42 3.25
N GLN A 112 -22.06 -8.24 2.32
CA GLN A 112 -21.36 -9.49 2.63
C GLN A 112 -19.94 -9.58 2.06
N SER A 113 -19.48 -8.57 1.34
CA SER A 113 -18.10 -8.57 0.86
C SER A 113 -17.15 -8.40 2.06
N PRO A 114 -16.05 -9.19 2.12
CA PRO A 114 -15.03 -9.01 3.14
C PRO A 114 -14.51 -7.58 3.09
N ALA A 115 -14.15 -7.05 4.26
CA ALA A 115 -13.63 -5.71 4.43
C ALA A 115 -12.43 -5.51 3.51
N THR A 116 -12.34 -4.32 2.93
CA THR A 116 -11.19 -4.01 2.07
C THR A 116 -9.91 -4.04 2.90
N ASN A 117 -8.80 -4.45 2.30
CA ASN A 117 -7.49 -4.42 2.94
C ASN A 117 -7.16 -3.03 3.53
N LYS A 118 -7.62 -1.96 2.88
CA LYS A 118 -7.49 -0.59 3.38
C LYS A 118 -8.25 -0.36 4.68
N GLN A 119 -9.50 -0.82 4.78
CA GLN A 119 -10.29 -0.73 6.01
C GLN A 119 -9.63 -1.52 7.15
N ILE A 120 -9.12 -2.72 6.87
CA ILE A 120 -8.40 -3.56 7.85
C ILE A 120 -7.12 -2.89 8.34
N GLN A 121 -6.28 -2.41 7.42
CA GLN A 121 -5.04 -1.71 7.76
C GLN A 121 -5.29 -0.44 8.56
N PHE A 122 -6.37 0.28 8.22
CA PHE A 122 -6.75 1.49 8.94
C PHE A 122 -7.25 1.17 10.36
N LEU A 123 -8.04 0.11 10.54
CA LEU A 123 -8.45 -0.39 11.86
C LEU A 123 -7.25 -0.76 12.74
N LEU A 124 -6.30 -1.52 12.20
CA LEU A 124 -5.07 -1.88 12.90
C LEU A 124 -4.24 -0.66 13.28
N SER A 125 -4.10 0.30 12.36
CA SER A 125 -3.39 1.56 12.60
C SER A 125 -4.10 2.44 13.63
N LEU A 126 -5.43 2.44 13.65
CA LEU A 126 -6.24 3.15 14.62
C LEU A 126 -6.14 2.52 16.01
N GLY A 127 -6.18 1.19 16.11
CA GLY A 127 -5.94 0.44 17.35
C GLY A 127 -4.56 0.76 17.93
N LYS A 128 -3.50 0.71 17.10
CA LYS A 128 -2.15 1.09 17.51
C LYS A 128 -2.07 2.52 18.04
N ARG A 129 -2.72 3.49 17.37
CA ARG A 129 -2.78 4.89 17.83
C ARG A 129 -3.51 5.05 19.16
N GLN A 130 -4.46 4.18 19.45
CA GLN A 130 -5.17 4.12 20.73
C GLN A 130 -4.43 3.33 21.80
N GLY A 131 -3.22 2.84 21.52
CA GLY A 131 -2.44 2.00 22.44
C GLY A 131 -2.99 0.59 22.60
N LEU A 132 -3.87 0.15 21.70
CA LEU A 132 -4.47 -1.19 21.71
C LEU A 132 -3.58 -2.15 20.93
N ASN A 133 -3.28 -3.29 21.54
CA ASN A 133 -2.72 -4.44 20.82
C ASN A 133 -3.82 -5.18 20.02
N LYS A 134 -3.44 -6.09 19.12
CA LYS A 134 -4.39 -6.80 18.25
C LYS A 134 -5.53 -7.50 19.03
N PRO A 135 -5.27 -8.29 20.10
CA PRO A 135 -6.34 -8.87 20.92
C PRO A 135 -7.26 -7.84 21.58
N GLN A 136 -6.72 -6.71 22.04
CA GLN A 136 -7.52 -5.64 22.63
C GLN A 136 -8.39 -4.92 21.61
N LEU A 137 -7.90 -4.75 20.38
CA LEU A 137 -8.68 -4.22 19.26
C LEU A 137 -9.83 -5.18 18.91
N GLU A 138 -9.57 -6.48 18.85
CA GLU A 138 -10.59 -7.51 18.61
C GLU A 138 -11.67 -7.52 19.69
N ASN A 139 -11.29 -7.41 20.97
CA ASN A 139 -12.25 -7.27 22.06
C ASN A 139 -13.13 -6.02 21.89
N ARG A 140 -12.53 -4.90 21.48
CA ARG A 140 -13.26 -3.65 21.23
C ARG A 140 -14.20 -3.75 20.02
N ILE A 141 -13.76 -4.45 18.98
CA ILE A 141 -14.58 -4.77 17.81
C ILE A 141 -15.76 -5.66 18.22
N ALA A 142 -15.51 -6.64 19.08
CA ALA A 142 -16.54 -7.53 19.59
C ALA A 142 -17.59 -6.80 20.43
N GLU A 143 -17.18 -5.81 21.23
CA GLU A 143 -18.10 -4.90 21.94
C GLU A 143 -18.98 -4.09 20.99
N ILE A 144 -18.43 -3.59 19.88
CA ILE A 144 -19.15 -2.76 18.89
C ILE A 144 -20.13 -3.60 18.06
N LEU A 145 -19.74 -4.81 17.68
CA LEU A 145 -20.54 -5.71 16.84
C LEU A 145 -21.45 -6.66 17.64
N GLY A 146 -21.23 -6.80 18.94
CA GLY A 146 -21.95 -7.75 19.80
C GLY A 146 -21.61 -9.23 19.53
N ARG A 147 -20.53 -9.51 18.78
CA ARG A 147 -20.06 -10.87 18.48
C ARG A 147 -18.54 -10.90 18.44
N VAL A 148 -17.94 -12.04 18.81
CA VAL A 148 -16.49 -12.24 18.67
C VAL A 148 -16.15 -12.46 17.20
N VAL A 149 -15.26 -11.63 16.65
CA VAL A 149 -14.84 -11.66 15.24
C VAL A 149 -13.37 -11.31 15.17
N ASP A 150 -12.61 -12.03 14.34
CA ASP A 150 -11.25 -11.59 14.00
C ASP A 150 -11.35 -10.34 13.11
N VAL A 151 -10.39 -9.44 13.27
CA VAL A 151 -10.20 -8.27 12.41
C VAL A 151 -10.22 -8.66 10.93
N TYR A 152 -9.67 -9.81 10.54
CA TYR A 152 -9.61 -10.25 9.14
C TYR A 152 -10.93 -10.79 8.57
N GLU A 153 -11.90 -11.10 9.42
CA GLU A 153 -13.20 -11.66 9.03
C GLU A 153 -14.31 -10.62 8.97
N LEU A 154 -13.97 -9.34 9.14
CA LEU A 154 -14.92 -8.24 9.05
C LEU A 154 -15.45 -8.10 7.63
N THR A 155 -16.74 -7.79 7.49
CA THR A 155 -17.30 -7.31 6.23
C THR A 155 -17.03 -5.82 6.03
N LYS A 156 -17.14 -5.32 4.79
CA LYS A 156 -16.98 -3.88 4.51
C LYS A 156 -17.93 -3.01 5.34
N ALA A 157 -19.16 -3.45 5.52
CA ALA A 157 -20.19 -2.74 6.28
C ALA A 157 -19.85 -2.70 7.78
N GLU A 158 -19.35 -3.80 8.33
CA GLU A 158 -18.91 -3.87 9.73
C GLU A 158 -17.66 -3.02 9.96
N ALA A 159 -16.68 -3.12 9.06
CA ALA A 159 -15.47 -2.32 9.16
C ALA A 159 -15.77 -0.81 9.08
N GLY A 160 -16.71 -0.39 8.22
CA GLY A 160 -17.19 1.00 8.18
C GLY A 160 -17.77 1.45 9.54
N LYS A 161 -18.72 0.68 10.09
CA LYS A 161 -19.34 0.98 11.39
C LYS A 161 -18.33 1.07 12.53
N ILE A 162 -17.36 0.17 12.57
CA ILE A 162 -16.31 0.16 13.59
C ILE A 162 -15.43 1.42 13.45
N LEU A 163 -15.09 1.80 12.23
CA LEU A 163 -14.27 2.98 11.98
C LEU A 163 -14.95 4.26 12.40
N ASP A 164 -16.24 4.41 12.12
CA ASP A 164 -17.03 5.56 12.58
C ASP A 164 -17.00 5.63 14.12
N HIS A 165 -17.29 4.51 14.80
CA HIS A 165 -17.34 4.45 16.26
C HIS A 165 -15.98 4.66 16.95
N LEU A 166 -14.89 4.15 16.36
CA LEU A 166 -13.53 4.34 16.89
C LEU A 166 -12.99 5.75 16.62
N THR A 167 -13.45 6.41 15.55
CA THR A 167 -13.03 7.77 15.19
C THR A 167 -13.81 8.82 15.99
N GLU A 168 -15.12 8.65 16.17
CA GLU A 168 -15.96 9.51 16.99
C GLU A 168 -15.50 9.55 18.46
N ASN A 169 -15.20 8.38 19.03
CA ASN A 169 -14.67 8.27 20.40
C ASN A 169 -13.29 8.91 20.59
N ASN A 170 -12.51 9.07 19.51
CA ASN A 170 -11.19 9.69 19.56
C ASN A 170 -11.28 11.23 19.54
N ASN A 171 -12.19 11.78 18.73
CA ASN A 171 -12.44 13.22 18.69
C ASN A 171 -13.05 13.74 20.01
N GLY A 172 -13.88 12.94 20.68
CA GLY A 172 -14.42 13.31 22.00
C GLY A 172 -13.36 13.40 23.11
N LYS A 173 -12.28 12.62 23.03
CA LYS A 173 -11.20 12.63 24.03
C LYS A 173 -10.17 13.75 23.84
N GLN A 174 -10.02 14.30 22.64
CA GLN A 174 -9.12 15.44 22.39
C GLN A 174 -9.70 16.78 22.87
N SER A 175 -11.03 16.95 22.90
CA SER A 175 -11.66 18.20 23.35
C SER A 175 -11.69 18.41 24.87
N ALA A 176 -11.44 17.38 25.69
CA ALA A 176 -11.47 17.48 27.16
C ALA A 176 -10.12 17.90 27.79
N ARG A 177 -9.11 18.25 26.98
CA ARG A 177 -7.76 18.64 27.43
C ARG A 177 -7.35 20.07 27.04
N ARG A 178 -8.31 20.94 26.74
CA ARG A 178 -8.08 22.38 26.55
C ARG A 178 -8.71 23.20 27.65
#